data_AF-A0A1Q5Q6W2-F1
#
_entry.id   AF-A0A1Q5Q6W2-F1
#
_cell.length_a   1.000
_cell.length_b   1.000
_cell.length_c   1.000
_cell.angle_alpha   90.00
_cell.angle_beta   90.00
_cell.angle_gamma   90.00
#
_symmetry.space_group_name_H-M   'P 1'
#
loop_
_entity.id
_entity.type
_entity.pdbx_description
1 polymer ?
#
loop_
_entity_poly.entity_id
_entity_poly.type
_entity_poly.pdbx_seq_one_letter_code
_entity_poly.pdbx_strand_id
1 'polypeptide(L)'
;MFEISSLDPYMSNLAFCTAGKESSDIERHSSSVPAPPFPQIYQVGPDLVWISMGSLMRMAMYMGLHQDPNNFGHMTVKDKEIRRRLWYTILEFNVQAALDSGISPMIQESDYNTQPPYNVSDDDVENAVQEDFIPKNSTTILLPSLLAKSLPLRLGVARIINSLQEETSYDHILVIGNELAAICRNLTAAVDTNPSMSDAYPTIQFAQNYCSHLLRRFSLCLHFRYAIKAKKNAPYSHSQKVCLEAALDLAALLEDRLYSRLLVTGGGMFRDIITRGALLIFLELAPDPEIETSNSAKRRSHARQSVLLEDARRVVQYAEDRMRHGETNVKGYEFLRMMLVQAEGRFSGLLTDGDLPKSLNDGLDTCHEIL
;
A
#
# COMPACT_ATOMS: atom_id res chain seq x y z
N MET A 1 -8.71 9.23 24.76
CA MET A 1 -8.39 8.37 25.91
C MET A 1 -8.75 6.94 25.49
N PHE A 2 -7.79 6.20 24.96
CA PHE A 2 -7.96 4.79 24.57
C PHE A 2 -7.23 3.95 25.60
N GLU A 3 -7.97 3.18 26.38
CA GLU A 3 -7.41 2.12 27.22
C GLU A 3 -6.99 0.96 26.32
N ILE A 4 -5.68 0.92 26.02
CA ILE A 4 -4.96 -0.17 25.35
C ILE A 4 -5.09 -1.50 26.15
N SER A 5 -5.60 -1.45 27.38
CA SER A 5 -5.90 -2.60 28.24
C SER A 5 -7.07 -3.48 27.79
N SER A 6 -7.83 -3.09 26.75
CA SER A 6 -9.00 -3.85 26.27
C SER A 6 -8.77 -4.70 25.00
N LEU A 7 -7.53 -4.72 24.49
CA LEU A 7 -7.07 -5.67 23.48
C LEU A 7 -6.43 -6.88 24.18
N ASP A 8 -6.60 -8.06 23.58
CA ASP A 8 -5.89 -9.28 23.99
C ASP A 8 -4.40 -8.93 24.22
N PRO A 9 -3.77 -9.31 25.34
CA PRO A 9 -2.40 -8.93 25.67
C PRO A 9 -1.39 -9.14 24.53
N TYR A 10 -1.63 -10.08 23.62
CA TYR A 10 -0.80 -10.30 22.43
C TYR A 10 -1.01 -9.25 21.31
N MET A 11 -2.22 -8.74 21.14
CA MET A 11 -2.56 -7.65 20.20
C MET A 11 -2.20 -6.27 20.76
N SER A 12 -2.08 -6.13 22.08
CA SER A 12 -1.54 -4.92 22.71
C SER A 12 -0.03 -4.80 22.48
N ASN A 13 0.70 -5.92 22.57
CA ASN A 13 2.11 -5.98 22.18
C ASN A 13 2.35 -5.77 20.68
N LEU A 14 1.35 -6.04 19.82
CA LEU A 14 1.38 -5.75 18.37
C LEU A 14 1.56 -4.25 18.05
N ALA A 15 0.86 -3.39 18.80
CA ALA A 15 1.00 -1.95 18.66
C ALA A 15 2.35 -1.44 19.20
N PHE A 16 2.91 -2.13 20.20
CA PHE A 16 4.21 -1.79 20.79
C PHE A 16 5.42 -2.34 20.02
N CYS A 17 5.34 -3.47 19.34
CA CYS A 17 6.47 -4.02 18.56
C CYS A 17 6.63 -3.35 17.19
N THR A 18 5.54 -2.83 16.62
CA THR A 18 5.56 -1.94 15.45
C THR A 18 6.01 -0.51 15.81
N ALA A 19 5.82 -0.11 17.08
CA ALA A 19 6.28 1.15 17.65
C ALA A 19 7.56 0.94 18.45
N GLY A 20 8.73 0.90 17.81
CA GLY A 20 10.02 0.76 18.49
C GLY A 20 10.18 1.75 19.66
N LYS A 21 9.93 1.29 20.89
CA LYS A 21 10.29 2.01 22.11
C LYS A 21 11.73 1.64 22.45
N GLU A 22 12.65 2.57 22.22
CA GLU A 22 13.88 2.60 23.02
C GLU A 22 13.49 2.98 24.44
N SER A 23 13.85 2.11 25.38
CA SER A 23 13.83 2.41 26.81
C SER A 23 14.96 3.37 27.13
N SER A 24 14.65 4.64 27.38
CA SER A 24 15.44 5.46 28.30
C SER A 24 14.54 6.44 29.03
N ASP A 25 14.81 6.55 30.33
CA ASP A 25 14.03 7.24 31.35
C ASP A 25 13.66 8.67 30.96
N ILE A 26 12.36 8.99 30.99
CA ILE A 26 11.75 10.25 31.47
C ILE A 26 10.23 9.98 31.50
N GLU A 27 9.75 9.39 32.60
CA GLU A 27 8.35 9.57 33.01
C GLU A 27 8.34 10.55 34.18
N ARG A 28 7.91 11.78 33.90
CA ARG A 28 7.00 12.53 34.79
C ARG A 28 6.53 13.80 34.08
N HIS A 29 5.21 13.87 33.90
CA HIS A 29 4.38 15.05 33.61
C HIS A 29 4.23 15.45 32.13
N SER A 30 3.21 14.91 31.48
CA SER A 30 2.13 15.70 30.83
C SER A 30 1.15 14.78 30.09
N SER A 31 -0.02 14.56 30.69
CA SER A 31 -1.16 13.90 30.06
C SER A 31 -1.93 14.92 29.20
N SER A 32 -1.85 14.82 27.86
CA SER A 32 -2.89 15.23 26.86
C SER A 32 -2.31 15.63 25.49
N VAL A 33 -1.60 14.73 24.80
CA VAL A 33 -1.24 14.93 23.38
C VAL A 33 -1.74 13.73 22.57
N PRO A 34 -2.49 13.93 21.47
CA PRO A 34 -2.87 12.82 20.58
C PRO A 34 -1.61 12.26 19.91
N ALA A 35 -1.46 10.94 19.93
CA ALA A 35 -0.33 10.26 19.28
C ALA A 35 -0.40 10.50 17.75
N PRO A 36 0.71 10.94 17.12
CA PRO A 36 0.76 11.13 15.67
C PRO A 36 0.69 9.80 14.90
N PRO A 37 0.30 9.81 13.61
CA PRO A 37 0.34 8.62 12.76
C PRO A 37 1.78 8.07 12.68
N PHE A 38 1.94 6.78 12.97
CA PHE A 38 3.23 6.13 13.16
C PHE A 38 4.04 5.99 11.84
N PRO A 39 5.31 6.45 11.79
CA PRO A 39 6.20 6.21 10.64
C PRO A 39 6.84 4.81 10.68
N GLN A 40 6.97 4.16 9.51
CA GLN A 40 7.60 2.85 9.30
C GLN A 40 9.12 2.99 9.11
N ILE A 41 9.99 2.33 9.90
CA ILE A 41 11.44 2.65 9.90
C ILE A 41 12.31 1.63 9.08
N TYR A 42 13.21 2.20 8.23
CA TYR A 42 14.43 1.69 7.49
C TYR A 42 14.27 1.09 6.06
N GLN A 43 15.19 1.24 5.06
CA GLN A 43 16.64 1.59 4.97
C GLN A 43 16.99 3.01 4.44
N VAL A 44 16.01 3.75 3.92
CA VAL A 44 15.99 5.22 3.88
C VAL A 44 14.69 5.53 4.62
N GLY A 45 14.74 6.26 5.74
CA GLY A 45 13.53 6.52 6.50
C GLY A 45 12.43 7.10 5.59
N PRO A 46 11.15 6.75 5.75
CA PRO A 46 10.06 7.37 5.01
C PRO A 46 10.12 8.90 5.15
N ASP A 47 10.63 9.38 6.29
CA ASP A 47 10.95 10.78 6.57
C ASP A 47 11.96 11.35 5.57
N LEU A 48 13.02 10.62 5.22
CA LEU A 48 14.03 11.05 4.24
C LEU A 48 13.45 11.06 2.81
N VAL A 49 12.59 10.09 2.47
CA VAL A 49 11.87 10.08 1.18
C VAL A 49 10.94 11.28 1.11
N TRP A 50 10.17 11.55 2.16
CA TRP A 50 9.27 12.70 2.25
C TRP A 50 10.01 14.04 2.17
N ILE A 51 11.13 14.19 2.89
CA ILE A 51 11.96 15.41 2.84
C ILE A 51 12.53 15.64 1.44
N SER A 52 13.04 14.57 0.81
CA SER A 52 13.57 14.63 -0.56
C SER A 52 12.46 14.99 -1.56
N MET A 53 11.28 14.39 -1.39
CA MET A 53 10.09 14.69 -2.18
C MET A 53 9.68 16.15 -2.04
N GLY A 54 9.81 16.73 -0.84
CA GLY A 54 9.48 18.15 -0.63
C GLY A 54 10.45 19.08 -1.33
N SER A 55 11.73 18.71 -1.39
CA SER A 55 12.73 19.45 -2.16
C SER A 55 12.45 19.35 -3.67
N LEU A 56 12.14 18.15 -4.18
CA LEU A 56 11.76 17.93 -5.57
C LEU A 56 10.49 18.71 -5.95
N MET A 57 9.47 18.72 -5.09
CA MET A 57 8.22 19.47 -5.31
C MET A 57 8.48 20.97 -5.41
N ARG A 58 9.24 21.55 -4.47
CA ARG A 58 9.60 22.99 -4.51
C ARG A 58 10.42 23.35 -5.74
N MET A 59 11.35 22.48 -6.14
CA MET A 59 12.16 22.69 -7.36
C MET A 59 11.29 22.65 -8.62
N ALA A 60 10.37 21.68 -8.71
CA ALA A 60 9.40 21.58 -9.79
C ALA A 60 8.50 22.82 -9.88
N MET A 61 8.01 23.31 -8.74
CA MET A 61 7.23 24.53 -8.68
C MET A 61 8.05 25.76 -9.10
N TYR A 62 9.30 25.86 -8.63
CA TYR A 62 10.22 26.93 -9.03
C TYR A 62 10.51 26.93 -10.54
N MET A 63 10.61 25.76 -11.17
CA MET A 63 10.71 25.60 -12.63
C MET A 63 9.37 25.82 -13.36
N GLY A 64 8.29 26.10 -12.62
CA GLY A 64 6.95 26.37 -13.12
C GLY A 64 6.15 25.14 -13.55
N LEU A 65 6.57 23.90 -13.22
CA LEU A 65 5.93 22.67 -13.74
C LEU A 65 4.44 22.53 -13.37
N HIS A 66 4.03 23.20 -12.29
CA HIS A 66 2.65 23.31 -11.82
C HIS A 66 1.74 24.21 -12.70
N GLN A 67 2.33 24.96 -13.62
CA GLN A 67 1.59 25.79 -14.57
C GLN A 67 1.51 25.07 -15.93
N ASP A 68 0.31 25.07 -16.52
CA ASP A 68 0.12 24.40 -17.81
C ASP A 68 1.00 25.03 -18.90
N PRO A 69 1.73 24.21 -19.68
CA PRO A 69 2.57 24.68 -20.76
C PRO A 69 1.85 25.56 -21.79
N ASN A 70 0.52 25.47 -21.95
CA ASN A 70 -0.26 26.32 -22.85
C ASN A 70 -0.35 27.79 -22.38
N ASN A 71 -0.06 28.06 -21.11
CA ASN A 71 -0.03 29.43 -20.58
C ASN A 71 1.32 30.12 -20.87
N PHE A 72 2.31 29.36 -21.29
CA PHE A 72 3.60 29.88 -21.74
C PHE A 72 3.54 30.12 -23.26
N GLY A 73 4.37 31.03 -23.77
CA GLY A 73 4.44 31.37 -25.20
C GLY A 73 4.93 30.22 -26.09
N HIS A 74 5.97 30.47 -26.91
CA HIS A 74 6.45 29.49 -27.88
C HIS A 74 7.11 28.27 -27.20
N MET A 75 6.37 27.17 -27.07
CA MET A 75 6.85 25.86 -26.61
C MET A 75 6.33 24.78 -27.57
N THR A 76 7.22 23.87 -27.99
CA THR A 76 6.86 22.79 -28.93
C THR A 76 5.92 21.78 -28.27
N VAL A 77 5.08 21.08 -29.06
CA VAL A 77 4.17 20.04 -28.53
C VAL A 77 4.93 18.99 -27.70
N LYS A 78 6.13 18.61 -28.17
CA LYS A 78 7.06 17.72 -27.46
C LYS A 78 7.41 18.25 -26.07
N ASP A 79 7.88 19.49 -25.98
CA ASP A 79 8.28 20.08 -24.70
C ASP A 79 7.09 20.24 -23.73
N LYS A 80 5.91 20.60 -24.26
CA LYS A 80 4.68 20.68 -23.47
C LYS A 80 4.33 19.33 -22.86
N GLU A 81 4.39 18.26 -23.65
CA GLU A 81 4.06 16.90 -23.20
C GLU A 81 5.09 16.37 -22.18
N ILE A 82 6.39 16.57 -22.41
CA ILE A 82 7.44 16.21 -21.46
C ILE A 82 7.21 16.94 -20.11
N ARG A 83 6.88 18.23 -20.15
CA ARG A 83 6.59 19.03 -18.96
C ARG A 83 5.39 18.48 -18.17
N ARG A 84 4.31 18.12 -18.85
CA ARG A 84 3.11 17.50 -18.23
C ARG A 84 3.45 16.16 -17.59
N ARG A 85 4.18 15.28 -18.29
CA ARG A 85 4.60 13.98 -17.76
C ARG A 85 5.45 14.13 -16.51
N LEU A 86 6.47 15.00 -16.55
CA LEU A 86 7.31 15.27 -15.39
C LEU A 86 6.49 15.75 -14.19
N TRP A 87 5.57 16.69 -14.40
CA TRP A 87 4.72 17.19 -13.33
C TRP A 87 3.85 16.10 -12.70
N TYR A 88 3.15 15.31 -13.52
CA TYR A 88 2.29 14.24 -13.03
C TYR A 88 3.04 13.10 -12.37
N THR A 89 4.27 12.78 -12.81
CA THR A 89 5.15 11.84 -12.11
C THR A 89 5.54 12.36 -10.72
N ILE A 90 5.84 13.64 -10.60
CA ILE A 90 6.16 14.28 -9.30
C ILE A 90 4.95 14.28 -8.37
N LEU A 91 3.74 14.54 -8.91
CA LEU A 91 2.51 14.44 -8.13
C LEU A 91 2.24 13.02 -7.66
N GLU A 92 2.50 12.02 -8.51
CA GLU A 92 2.37 10.60 -8.15
C GLU A 92 3.32 10.24 -6.99
N PHE A 93 4.59 10.61 -7.08
CA PHE A 93 5.52 10.37 -5.98
C PHE A 93 5.14 11.10 -4.70
N ASN A 94 4.62 12.33 -4.79
CA ASN A 94 4.13 13.06 -3.61
C ASN A 94 2.96 12.34 -2.91
N VAL A 95 1.96 11.85 -3.65
CA VAL A 95 0.82 11.17 -3.02
C VAL A 95 1.22 9.81 -2.44
N GLN A 96 2.15 9.08 -3.07
CA GLN A 96 2.67 7.83 -2.52
C GLN A 96 3.53 8.08 -1.28
N ALA A 97 4.41 9.09 -1.30
CA ALA A 97 5.22 9.47 -0.13
C ALA A 97 4.37 9.96 1.04
N ALA A 98 3.23 10.62 0.77
CA ALA A 98 2.25 10.98 1.78
C ALA A 98 1.66 9.74 2.48
N LEU A 99 1.29 8.69 1.71
CA LEU A 99 0.83 7.43 2.29
C LEU A 99 1.91 6.75 3.16
N ASP A 100 3.16 6.74 2.70
CA ASP A 100 4.28 6.08 3.39
C ASP A 100 4.66 6.78 4.70
N SER A 101 4.67 8.11 4.69
CA SER A 101 5.08 8.94 5.83
C SER A 101 3.95 9.20 6.84
N GLY A 102 2.69 8.97 6.46
CA GLY A 102 1.54 9.37 7.27
C GLY A 102 1.32 10.89 7.32
N ILE A 103 1.93 11.65 6.40
CA ILE A 103 1.85 13.11 6.34
C ILE A 103 0.93 13.52 5.19
N SER A 104 0.11 14.54 5.39
CA SER A 104 -0.78 15.07 4.33
C SER A 104 0.01 15.45 3.07
N PRO A 105 -0.48 15.14 1.85
CA PRO A 105 0.15 15.57 0.60
C PRO A 105 0.45 17.07 0.58
N MET A 106 1.59 17.45 0.01
CA MET A 106 2.08 18.85 0.02
C MET A 106 1.30 19.81 -0.88
N ILE A 107 0.47 19.26 -1.77
CA ILE A 107 -0.21 20.01 -2.82
C ILE A 107 -1.65 19.54 -2.98
N GLN A 108 -2.53 20.48 -3.33
CA GLN A 108 -3.93 20.28 -3.69
C GLN A 108 -4.12 20.38 -5.20
N GLU A 109 -5.24 19.84 -5.69
CA GLU A 109 -5.66 20.03 -7.08
C GLU A 109 -5.77 21.53 -7.45
N SER A 110 -6.17 22.39 -6.51
CA SER A 110 -6.27 23.84 -6.72
C SER A 110 -4.93 24.56 -6.90
N ASP A 111 -3.80 23.93 -6.57
CA ASP A 111 -2.49 24.59 -6.54
C ASP A 111 -1.76 24.49 -7.89
N TYR A 112 -2.32 23.78 -8.87
CA TYR A 112 -1.78 23.64 -10.22
C TYR A 112 -2.88 23.68 -11.27
N ASN A 113 -2.55 24.11 -12.49
CA ASN A 113 -3.50 24.11 -13.61
C ASN A 113 -3.03 23.28 -14.81
N THR A 114 -1.88 22.60 -14.68
CA THR A 114 -1.33 21.67 -15.66
C THR A 114 -2.34 20.58 -16.01
N GLN A 115 -2.67 20.46 -17.30
CA GLN A 115 -3.55 19.43 -17.81
C GLN A 115 -2.90 18.04 -17.79
N PRO A 116 -3.68 16.95 -17.69
CA PRO A 116 -3.17 15.58 -17.77
C PRO A 116 -2.31 15.33 -19.02
N PRO A 117 -1.26 14.49 -18.93
CA PRO A 117 -0.46 14.11 -20.09
C PRO A 117 -1.32 13.34 -21.10
N TYR A 118 -0.99 13.49 -22.39
CA TYR A 118 -1.67 12.73 -23.44
C TYR A 118 -1.27 11.26 -23.40
N ASN A 119 -2.18 10.40 -23.88
CA ASN A 119 -1.88 8.99 -24.06
C ASN A 119 -1.19 8.77 -25.41
N VAL A 120 0.08 9.17 -25.55
CA VAL A 120 0.86 9.08 -26.81
C VAL A 120 2.20 8.39 -26.58
N SER A 121 2.70 7.56 -27.50
CA SER A 121 3.99 6.87 -27.31
C SER A 121 5.18 7.84 -27.31
N ASP A 122 6.33 7.41 -26.77
CA ASP A 122 7.54 8.25 -26.77
C ASP A 122 8.02 8.56 -28.19
N ASP A 123 7.89 7.60 -29.11
CA ASP A 123 8.18 7.80 -30.54
C ASP A 123 7.25 8.85 -31.16
N ASP A 124 5.96 8.81 -30.83
CA ASP A 124 4.99 9.81 -31.32
C ASP A 124 5.32 11.21 -30.79
N VAL A 125 5.72 11.32 -29.53
CA VAL A 125 6.16 12.58 -28.90
C VAL A 125 7.44 13.10 -29.55
N GLU A 126 8.37 12.21 -29.90
CA GLU A 126 9.60 12.58 -30.58
C GLU A 126 9.34 13.05 -32.02
N ASN A 127 8.36 12.47 -32.71
CA ASN A 127 7.98 12.85 -34.06
C ASN A 127 7.06 14.09 -34.13
N ALA A 128 6.53 14.57 -33.00
CA ALA A 128 5.65 15.74 -32.89
C ALA A 128 6.32 17.10 -33.16
N VAL A 129 7.49 17.13 -33.80
CA VAL A 129 8.24 18.36 -34.15
C VAL A 129 7.56 19.15 -35.28
N GLN A 130 6.64 18.54 -36.03
CA GLN A 130 5.82 19.24 -37.03
C GLN A 130 4.62 19.92 -36.35
N GLU A 131 4.44 21.22 -36.60
CA GLU A 131 3.48 22.12 -35.92
C GLU A 131 2.00 21.67 -35.99
N ASP A 132 1.67 20.65 -36.81
CA ASP A 132 0.33 20.09 -37.00
C ASP A 132 0.06 18.78 -36.24
N PHE A 133 0.92 18.37 -35.29
CA PHE A 133 0.69 17.15 -34.51
C PHE A 133 -0.49 17.32 -33.53
N ILE A 134 -1.66 16.81 -33.92
CA ILE A 134 -2.77 16.55 -33.02
C ILE A 134 -2.48 15.21 -32.32
N PRO A 135 -2.27 15.17 -30.99
CA PRO A 135 -2.04 13.93 -30.26
C PRO A 135 -3.20 12.96 -30.50
N LYS A 136 -2.98 11.95 -31.35
CA LYS A 136 -3.90 10.83 -31.48
C LYS A 136 -3.63 9.92 -30.29
N ASN A 137 -4.62 9.73 -29.44
CA ASN A 137 -4.51 8.78 -28.35
C ASN A 137 -4.05 7.42 -28.91
N SER A 138 -2.86 6.98 -28.51
CA SER A 138 -2.34 5.65 -28.81
C SER A 138 -3.31 4.60 -28.29
N THR A 139 -3.38 3.47 -28.98
CA THR A 139 -4.14 2.29 -28.55
C THR A 139 -3.55 1.72 -27.25
N THR A 140 -2.22 1.84 -27.07
CA THR A 140 -1.53 1.47 -25.84
C THR A 140 -1.71 2.54 -24.78
N ILE A 141 -2.23 2.17 -23.61
CA ILE A 141 -2.41 3.10 -22.48
C ILE A 141 -1.10 3.21 -21.70
N LEU A 142 -0.59 4.43 -21.60
CA LEU A 142 0.59 4.77 -20.81
C LEU A 142 0.24 5.05 -19.35
N LEU A 143 1.07 4.52 -18.46
CA LEU A 143 0.90 4.59 -17.02
C LEU A 143 0.72 6.02 -16.47
N PRO A 144 1.48 7.05 -16.87
CA PRO A 144 1.28 8.41 -16.36
C PRO A 144 -0.11 8.97 -16.71
N SER A 145 -0.59 8.72 -17.93
CA SER A 145 -1.92 9.18 -18.37
C SER A 145 -3.06 8.46 -17.64
N LEU A 146 -2.84 7.20 -17.25
CA LEU A 146 -3.79 6.41 -16.52
C LEU A 146 -3.87 6.85 -15.05
N LEU A 147 -2.72 6.97 -14.37
CA LEU A 147 -2.64 7.40 -12.97
C LEU A 147 -3.13 8.83 -12.78
N ALA A 148 -2.91 9.71 -13.76
CA ALA A 148 -3.40 11.09 -13.76
C ALA A 148 -4.92 11.16 -13.57
N LYS A 149 -5.69 10.19 -14.08
CA LYS A 149 -7.16 10.18 -13.98
C LYS A 149 -7.66 9.98 -12.56
N SER A 150 -6.96 9.19 -11.75
CA SER A 150 -7.34 8.93 -10.35
C SER A 150 -6.62 9.81 -9.33
N LEU A 151 -5.65 10.60 -9.76
CA LEU A 151 -4.77 11.36 -8.90
C LEU A 151 -5.51 12.35 -7.98
N PRO A 152 -6.49 13.17 -8.45
CA PRO A 152 -7.22 14.08 -7.56
C PRO A 152 -7.93 13.37 -6.41
N LEU A 153 -8.62 12.27 -6.72
CA LEU A 153 -9.30 11.45 -5.71
C LEU A 153 -8.31 10.86 -4.72
N ARG A 154 -7.16 10.36 -5.20
CA ARG A 154 -6.11 9.80 -4.35
C ARG A 154 -5.46 10.85 -3.45
N LEU A 155 -5.26 12.07 -3.92
CA LEU A 155 -4.80 13.19 -3.09
C LEU A 155 -5.81 13.50 -1.98
N GLY A 156 -7.11 13.52 -2.29
CA GLY A 156 -8.19 13.67 -1.30
C GLY A 156 -8.20 12.55 -0.26
N VAL A 157 -8.11 11.30 -0.71
CA VAL A 157 -8.03 10.12 0.16
C VAL A 157 -6.81 10.19 1.08
N ALA A 158 -5.62 10.51 0.56
CA ALA A 158 -4.41 10.63 1.36
C ALA A 158 -4.53 11.70 2.45
N ARG A 159 -5.24 12.82 2.18
CA ARG A 159 -5.54 13.82 3.22
C ARG A 159 -6.45 13.31 4.30
N ILE A 160 -7.49 12.56 3.94
CA ILE A 160 -8.41 11.96 4.91
C ILE A 160 -7.65 10.99 5.81
N ILE A 161 -6.83 10.11 5.23
CA ILE A 161 -6.02 9.13 5.95
C ILE A 161 -5.05 9.84 6.92
N ASN A 162 -4.41 10.92 6.46
CA ASN A 162 -3.36 11.63 7.21
C ASN A 162 -3.89 12.87 7.97
N SER A 163 -5.20 13.00 8.14
CA SER A 163 -5.80 14.13 8.86
C SER A 163 -5.52 14.04 10.35
N LEU A 164 -5.05 15.15 10.94
CA LEU A 164 -4.89 15.29 12.39
C LEU A 164 -6.17 15.80 13.08
N GLN A 165 -7.19 16.14 12.30
CA GLN A 165 -8.46 16.66 12.79
C GLN A 165 -9.38 15.53 13.27
N GLU A 166 -10.62 15.89 13.65
CA GLU A 166 -11.63 14.95 14.10
C GLU A 166 -11.87 13.81 13.10
N GLU A 167 -12.14 12.62 13.64
CA GLU A 167 -12.24 11.38 12.87
C GLU A 167 -13.35 11.50 11.82
N THR A 168 -13.00 11.20 10.57
CA THR A 168 -13.95 11.20 9.48
C THR A 168 -15.06 10.19 9.75
N SER A 169 -16.31 10.56 9.47
CA SER A 169 -17.43 9.65 9.68
C SER A 169 -17.29 8.38 8.83
N TYR A 170 -17.68 7.24 9.40
CA TYR A 170 -17.56 5.97 8.69
C TYR A 170 -18.36 5.95 7.37
N ASP A 171 -19.53 6.60 7.35
CA ASP A 171 -20.32 6.74 6.12
C ASP A 171 -19.55 7.48 5.02
N HIS A 172 -18.78 8.51 5.36
CA HIS A 172 -17.95 9.22 4.39
C HIS A 172 -16.80 8.35 3.87
N ILE A 173 -16.21 7.51 4.73
CA ILE A 173 -15.20 6.52 4.34
C ILE A 173 -15.77 5.51 3.36
N LEU A 174 -17.02 5.06 3.56
CA LEU A 174 -17.70 4.16 2.62
C LEU A 174 -17.96 4.82 1.27
N VAL A 175 -18.42 6.08 1.25
CA VAL A 175 -18.67 6.82 -0.01
C VAL A 175 -17.39 6.96 -0.82
N ILE A 176 -16.32 7.50 -0.20
CA ILE A 176 -15.05 7.71 -0.89
C ILE A 176 -14.37 6.38 -1.25
N GLY A 177 -14.48 5.36 -0.39
CA GLY A 177 -13.98 4.01 -0.69
C GLY A 177 -14.64 3.41 -1.92
N ASN A 178 -15.95 3.60 -2.10
CA ASN A 178 -16.67 3.15 -3.29
C ASN A 178 -16.27 3.91 -4.55
N GLU A 179 -16.08 5.23 -4.47
CA GLU A 179 -15.57 6.05 -5.58
C GLU A 179 -14.17 5.60 -5.99
N LEU A 180 -13.29 5.37 -5.01
CA LEU A 180 -11.93 4.88 -5.22
C LEU A 180 -11.95 3.49 -5.88
N ALA A 181 -12.78 2.58 -5.38
CA ALA A 181 -12.89 1.24 -5.97
C ALA A 181 -13.44 1.30 -7.40
N ALA A 182 -14.40 2.19 -7.69
CA ALA A 182 -14.95 2.37 -9.03
C ALA A 182 -13.90 2.90 -10.02
N ILE A 183 -13.14 3.94 -9.65
CA ILE A 183 -12.10 4.47 -10.52
C ILE A 183 -11.00 3.44 -10.74
N CYS A 184 -10.56 2.73 -9.71
CA CYS A 184 -9.52 1.69 -9.84
C CYS A 184 -9.96 0.56 -10.79
N ARG A 185 -11.20 0.05 -10.66
CA ARG A 185 -11.73 -0.97 -11.58
C ARG A 185 -11.75 -0.49 -13.03
N ASN A 186 -12.18 0.75 -13.26
CA ASN A 186 -12.21 1.32 -14.62
C ASN A 186 -10.80 1.44 -15.21
N LEU A 187 -9.80 1.80 -14.40
CA LEU A 187 -8.41 1.92 -14.84
C LEU A 187 -7.80 0.54 -15.13
N THR A 188 -8.01 -0.45 -14.26
CA THR A 188 -7.54 -1.83 -14.49
C THR A 188 -8.17 -2.45 -15.73
N ALA A 189 -9.49 -2.30 -15.93
CA ALA A 189 -10.16 -2.82 -17.11
C ALA A 189 -9.61 -2.23 -18.42
N ALA A 190 -9.28 -0.94 -18.43
CA ALA A 190 -8.68 -0.28 -19.59
C ALA A 190 -7.27 -0.83 -19.91
N VAL A 191 -6.55 -1.27 -18.88
CA VAL A 191 -5.23 -1.88 -18.98
C VAL A 191 -5.29 -3.32 -19.49
N ASP A 192 -6.29 -4.09 -19.09
CA ASP A 192 -6.47 -5.51 -19.48
C ASP A 192 -6.92 -5.68 -20.94
N THR A 193 -7.64 -4.70 -21.51
CA THR A 193 -8.14 -4.75 -22.89
C THR A 193 -7.07 -4.62 -23.98
N ASN A 194 -5.79 -4.52 -23.61
CA ASN A 194 -4.66 -4.36 -24.54
C ASN A 194 -3.72 -5.59 -24.60
N PRO A 195 -4.19 -6.78 -25.04
CA PRO A 195 -3.31 -7.91 -25.25
C PRO A 195 -2.65 -7.80 -26.64
N SER A 196 -1.60 -7.00 -26.79
CA SER A 196 -0.76 -7.14 -27.97
C SER A 196 0.21 -8.30 -27.76
N MET A 197 0.05 -9.37 -28.55
CA MET A 197 1.05 -10.42 -28.76
C MET A 197 2.33 -9.76 -29.31
N SER A 198 3.24 -9.37 -28.41
CA SER A 198 4.47 -8.64 -28.70
C SER A 198 5.54 -9.05 -27.70
N ASP A 199 6.81 -8.98 -28.11
CA ASP A 199 8.00 -9.13 -27.27
C ASP A 199 8.04 -8.14 -26.08
N ALA A 200 7.19 -7.11 -26.09
CA ALA A 200 7.00 -6.13 -25.00
C ALA A 200 6.15 -6.65 -23.81
N TYR A 201 5.64 -7.88 -23.86
CA TYR A 201 4.77 -8.46 -22.82
C TYR A 201 5.31 -8.31 -21.38
N PRO A 202 6.60 -8.55 -21.08
CA PRO A 202 7.13 -8.38 -19.72
C PRO A 202 7.05 -6.94 -19.20
N THR A 203 7.29 -5.95 -20.07
CA THR A 203 7.24 -4.52 -19.71
C THR A 203 5.81 -4.05 -19.47
N ILE A 204 4.88 -4.52 -20.31
CA ILE A 204 3.46 -4.22 -20.14
C ILE A 204 3.00 -4.79 -18.80
N GLN A 205 3.16 -6.10 -18.57
CA GLN A 205 2.76 -6.77 -17.32
C GLN A 205 3.33 -6.07 -16.07
N PHE A 206 4.61 -5.67 -16.12
CA PHE A 206 5.22 -4.92 -15.03
C PHE A 206 4.51 -3.58 -14.77
N ALA A 207 4.18 -2.81 -15.81
CA ALA A 207 3.45 -1.55 -15.67
C ALA A 207 2.02 -1.77 -15.13
N GLN A 208 1.35 -2.85 -15.53
CA GLN A 208 0.03 -3.22 -14.99
C GLN A 208 0.12 -3.55 -13.49
N ASN A 209 1.07 -4.40 -13.11
CA ASN A 209 1.34 -4.78 -11.73
C ASN A 209 1.71 -3.55 -10.88
N TYR A 210 2.52 -2.65 -11.43
CA TYR A 210 2.89 -1.41 -10.76
C TYR A 210 1.68 -0.49 -10.56
N CYS A 211 0.86 -0.28 -11.59
CA CYS A 211 -0.39 0.49 -11.46
C CYS A 211 -1.33 -0.11 -10.40
N SER A 212 -1.57 -1.42 -10.50
CA SER A 212 -2.41 -2.19 -9.58
C SER A 212 -1.91 -2.04 -8.15
N HIS A 213 -0.61 -2.18 -7.92
CA HIS A 213 0.01 -1.94 -6.61
C HIS A 213 -0.29 -0.52 -6.12
N LEU A 214 0.13 0.51 -6.86
CA LEU A 214 -0.04 1.91 -6.45
C LEU A 214 -1.48 2.28 -6.09
N LEU A 215 -2.46 1.75 -6.82
CA LEU A 215 -3.88 2.01 -6.59
C LEU A 215 -4.44 1.25 -5.37
N ARG A 216 -4.12 -0.04 -5.22
CA ARG A 216 -4.66 -0.89 -4.14
C ARG A 216 -4.22 -0.44 -2.74
N ARG A 217 -3.05 0.20 -2.63
CA ARG A 217 -2.55 0.79 -1.39
C ARG A 217 -3.52 1.80 -0.78
N PHE A 218 -4.20 2.60 -1.60
CA PHE A 218 -5.16 3.59 -1.09
C PHE A 218 -6.37 2.92 -0.44
N SER A 219 -6.93 1.89 -1.08
CA SER A 219 -8.06 1.13 -0.51
C SER A 219 -7.66 0.44 0.79
N LEU A 220 -6.46 -0.16 0.80
CA LEU A 220 -5.90 -0.79 1.98
C LEU A 220 -5.77 0.22 3.14
N CYS A 221 -5.11 1.36 2.91
CA CYS A 221 -4.85 2.36 3.94
C CYS A 221 -6.12 3.08 4.42
N LEU A 222 -7.06 3.39 3.52
CA LEU A 222 -8.32 4.07 3.85
C LEU A 222 -9.19 3.25 4.82
N HIS A 223 -9.30 1.94 4.56
CA HIS A 223 -10.16 1.06 5.35
C HIS A 223 -9.44 0.42 6.55
N PHE A 224 -8.10 0.47 6.62
CA PHE A 224 -7.29 -0.27 7.60
C PHE A 224 -7.76 -0.09 9.04
N ARG A 225 -8.02 1.16 9.46
CA ARG A 225 -8.41 1.48 10.84
C ARG A 225 -9.75 0.88 11.24
N TYR A 226 -10.68 0.75 10.30
CA TYR A 226 -11.99 0.13 10.54
C TYR A 226 -11.93 -1.39 10.40
N ALA A 227 -11.13 -1.88 9.46
CA ALA A 227 -10.91 -3.31 9.25
C ALA A 227 -10.40 -4.01 10.52
N ILE A 228 -9.39 -3.45 11.20
CA ILE A 228 -8.87 -4.02 12.45
C ILE A 228 -9.88 -4.01 13.61
N LYS A 229 -10.90 -3.15 13.54
CA LYS A 229 -11.97 -3.04 14.55
C LYS A 229 -13.17 -3.94 14.23
N ALA A 230 -13.24 -4.55 13.05
CA ALA A 230 -14.43 -5.23 12.54
C ALA A 230 -14.84 -6.47 13.36
N LYS A 231 -13.87 -7.24 13.85
CA LYS A 231 -14.13 -8.41 14.72
C LYS A 231 -14.88 -8.04 16.01
N LYS A 232 -14.75 -6.80 16.50
CA LYS A 232 -15.47 -6.29 17.67
C LYS A 232 -16.67 -5.41 17.30
N ASN A 233 -16.80 -5.01 16.03
CA ASN A 233 -17.80 -4.04 15.57
C ASN A 233 -18.32 -4.45 14.18
N ALA A 234 -19.44 -5.17 14.17
CA ALA A 234 -20.07 -5.70 12.95
C ALA A 234 -20.29 -4.67 11.80
N PRO A 235 -20.60 -3.37 12.06
CA PRO A 235 -20.73 -2.38 10.99
C PRO A 235 -19.46 -2.20 10.14
N TYR A 236 -18.28 -2.54 10.66
CA TYR A 236 -17.00 -2.40 9.94
C TYR A 236 -16.62 -3.61 9.08
N SER A 237 -17.49 -4.62 8.98
CA SER A 237 -17.30 -5.82 8.15
C SER A 237 -17.00 -5.51 6.67
N HIS A 238 -17.61 -4.46 6.11
CA HIS A 238 -17.30 -4.00 4.75
C HIS A 238 -15.82 -3.60 4.61
N SER A 239 -15.30 -2.79 5.55
CA SER A 239 -13.91 -2.36 5.53
C SER A 239 -12.94 -3.53 5.70
N GLN A 240 -13.26 -4.51 6.56
CA GLN A 240 -12.49 -5.74 6.68
C GLN A 240 -12.40 -6.48 5.34
N LYS A 241 -13.53 -6.63 4.64
CA LYS A 241 -13.58 -7.29 3.33
C LYS A 241 -12.71 -6.56 2.30
N VAL A 242 -12.88 -5.24 2.16
CA VAL A 242 -12.10 -4.42 1.21
C VAL A 242 -10.60 -4.51 1.50
N CYS A 243 -10.21 -4.42 2.77
CA CYS A 243 -8.81 -4.54 3.18
C CYS A 243 -8.24 -5.93 2.92
N LEU A 244 -9.00 -6.99 3.20
CA LEU A 244 -8.55 -8.37 2.95
C LEU A 244 -8.37 -8.62 1.46
N GLU A 245 -9.32 -8.20 0.61
CA GLU A 245 -9.21 -8.29 -0.85
C GLU A 245 -7.95 -7.55 -1.33
N ALA A 246 -7.76 -6.29 -0.92
CA ALA A 246 -6.57 -5.53 -1.27
C ALA A 246 -5.27 -6.19 -0.80
N ALA A 247 -5.24 -6.80 0.39
CA ALA A 247 -4.07 -7.50 0.92
C ALA A 247 -3.73 -8.75 0.10
N LEU A 248 -4.74 -9.55 -0.26
CA LEU A 248 -4.58 -10.74 -1.09
C LEU A 248 -4.11 -10.39 -2.50
N ASP A 249 -4.69 -9.35 -3.08
CA ASP A 249 -4.28 -8.86 -4.39
C ASP A 249 -2.85 -8.32 -4.41
N LEU A 250 -2.39 -7.68 -3.33
CA LEU A 250 -0.98 -7.29 -3.18
C LEU A 250 -0.08 -8.52 -3.00
N ALA A 251 -0.51 -9.52 -2.23
CA ALA A 251 0.24 -10.77 -2.08
C ALA A 251 0.33 -11.56 -3.39
N ALA A 252 -0.68 -11.49 -4.26
CA ALA A 252 -0.65 -12.12 -5.58
C ALA A 252 0.43 -11.54 -6.50
N LEU A 253 0.87 -10.29 -6.27
CA LEU A 253 1.99 -9.69 -7.01
C LEU A 253 3.33 -10.41 -6.76
N LEU A 254 3.43 -11.21 -5.70
CA LEU A 254 4.61 -12.05 -5.43
C LEU A 254 4.75 -13.22 -6.43
N GLU A 255 3.68 -13.56 -7.16
CA GLU A 255 3.70 -14.64 -8.16
C GLU A 255 4.36 -14.18 -9.47
N ASP A 256 4.41 -12.88 -9.74
CA ASP A 256 5.08 -12.34 -10.91
C ASP A 256 6.60 -12.30 -10.70
N ARG A 257 7.34 -12.95 -11.62
CA ARG A 257 8.80 -13.09 -11.51
C ARG A 257 9.56 -11.77 -11.49
N LEU A 258 9.13 -10.76 -12.25
CA LEU A 258 9.86 -9.48 -12.33
C LEU A 258 9.46 -8.55 -11.19
N TYR A 259 8.16 -8.50 -10.88
CA TYR A 259 7.61 -7.63 -9.86
C TYR A 259 7.93 -8.11 -8.44
N SER A 260 7.96 -9.43 -8.20
CA SER A 260 8.40 -10.01 -6.92
C SER A 260 9.82 -9.57 -6.54
N ARG A 261 10.73 -9.44 -7.50
CA ARG A 261 12.09 -8.93 -7.25
C ARG A 261 12.08 -7.49 -6.74
N LEU A 262 11.22 -6.64 -7.30
CA LEU A 262 11.04 -5.27 -6.84
C LEU A 262 10.44 -5.23 -5.43
N LEU A 263 9.47 -6.10 -5.14
CA LEU A 263 8.88 -6.21 -3.81
C LEU A 263 9.93 -6.65 -2.77
N VAL A 264 10.70 -7.70 -3.09
CA VAL A 264 11.69 -8.27 -2.17
C VAL A 264 12.80 -7.29 -1.84
N THR A 265 13.34 -6.60 -2.85
CA THR A 265 14.47 -5.67 -2.68
C THR A 265 14.06 -4.23 -2.38
N GLY A 266 12.80 -3.87 -2.61
CA GLY A 266 12.29 -2.52 -2.44
C GLY A 266 12.12 -2.10 -0.98
N GLY A 267 12.25 -0.79 -0.72
CA GLY A 267 11.89 -0.15 0.54
C GLY A 267 10.60 0.68 0.45
N GLY A 268 10.21 1.36 1.52
CA GLY A 268 9.02 2.24 1.55
C GLY A 268 7.75 1.50 1.15
N MET A 269 7.02 2.03 0.16
CA MET A 269 5.78 1.47 -0.39
C MET A 269 5.76 -0.04 -0.66
N PHE A 270 6.91 -0.65 -0.99
CA PHE A 270 7.01 -2.09 -1.27
C PHE A 270 6.93 -2.98 -0.02
N ARG A 271 6.90 -2.39 1.18
CA ARG A 271 6.77 -3.09 2.47
C ARG A 271 5.32 -3.27 2.93
N ASP A 272 4.34 -2.74 2.20
CA ASP A 272 2.93 -2.75 2.60
C ASP A 272 2.35 -4.14 2.85
N ILE A 273 2.82 -5.15 2.10
CA ILE A 273 2.42 -6.56 2.30
C ILE A 273 2.76 -7.01 3.72
N ILE A 274 3.97 -6.73 4.23
CA ILE A 274 4.39 -7.15 5.57
C ILE A 274 3.76 -6.27 6.66
N THR A 275 3.69 -4.96 6.43
CA THR A 275 3.31 -3.99 7.47
C THR A 275 1.79 -3.92 7.71
N ARG A 276 0.97 -4.16 6.67
CA ARG A 276 -0.49 -4.05 6.75
C ARG A 276 -1.20 -5.28 6.19
N GLY A 277 -0.79 -5.76 5.02
CA GLY A 277 -1.45 -6.88 4.33
C GLY A 277 -1.48 -8.15 5.15
N ALA A 278 -0.32 -8.55 5.69
CA ALA A 278 -0.15 -9.74 6.51
C ALA A 278 -1.07 -9.73 7.74
N LEU A 279 -1.15 -8.59 8.42
CA LEU A 279 -2.00 -8.42 9.60
C LEU A 279 -3.47 -8.70 9.29
N LEU A 280 -3.96 -8.29 8.12
CA LEU A 280 -5.35 -8.50 7.72
C LEU A 280 -5.62 -9.96 7.34
N ILE A 281 -4.67 -10.62 6.67
CA ILE A 281 -4.74 -12.06 6.36
C ILE A 281 -4.82 -12.85 7.67
N PHE A 282 -3.92 -12.56 8.61
CA PHE A 282 -3.90 -13.25 9.90
C PHE A 282 -5.09 -12.89 10.81
N LEU A 283 -5.61 -11.65 10.72
CA LEU A 283 -6.83 -11.26 11.43
C LEU A 283 -8.05 -12.05 10.92
N GLU A 284 -8.09 -12.36 9.62
CA GLU A 284 -9.15 -13.20 9.06
C GLU A 284 -9.01 -14.66 9.51
N LEU A 285 -7.78 -15.16 9.64
CA LEU A 285 -7.46 -16.48 10.19
C LEU A 285 -7.71 -16.58 11.71
N ALA A 286 -7.89 -15.45 12.40
CA ALA A 286 -8.18 -15.43 13.83
C ALA A 286 -9.57 -16.03 14.11
N PRO A 287 -9.73 -16.76 15.23
CA PRO A 287 -10.97 -17.44 15.57
C PRO A 287 -12.15 -16.47 15.64
N ASP A 288 -13.29 -16.94 15.17
CA ASP A 288 -14.57 -16.23 15.27
C ASP A 288 -15.47 -16.99 16.24
N PRO A 289 -15.77 -16.44 17.43
CA PRO A 289 -16.57 -17.13 18.43
C PRO A 289 -18.01 -17.42 17.98
N GLU A 290 -18.50 -16.76 16.91
CA GLU A 290 -19.89 -16.88 16.45
C GLU A 290 -20.11 -18.01 15.42
N ILE A 291 -19.05 -18.47 14.73
CA ILE A 291 -19.12 -19.45 13.62
C ILE A 291 -19.34 -20.91 14.12
N GLU A 292 -19.29 -21.15 15.43
CA GLU A 292 -19.30 -22.50 16.02
C GLU A 292 -20.64 -23.25 15.95
N THR A 293 -21.72 -22.61 15.50
CA THR A 293 -23.09 -23.13 15.65
C THR A 293 -23.57 -24.05 14.52
N SER A 294 -22.96 -24.01 13.32
CA SER A 294 -23.45 -24.79 12.16
C SER A 294 -22.34 -25.60 11.46
N ASN A 295 -22.56 -26.91 11.28
CA ASN A 295 -21.61 -27.81 10.62
C ASN A 295 -21.33 -27.45 9.15
N SER A 296 -22.31 -26.90 8.43
CA SER A 296 -22.11 -26.42 7.06
C SER A 296 -21.35 -25.08 7.01
N ALA A 297 -21.51 -24.23 8.03
CA ALA A 297 -20.71 -23.02 8.20
C ALA A 297 -19.26 -23.38 8.55
N LYS A 298 -19.03 -24.38 9.42
CA LYS A 298 -17.69 -24.90 9.75
C LYS A 298 -16.95 -25.41 8.52
N ARG A 299 -17.59 -26.23 7.68
CA ARG A 299 -16.95 -26.75 6.44
C ARG A 299 -16.55 -25.64 5.47
N ARG A 300 -17.44 -24.64 5.24
CA ARG A 300 -17.14 -23.49 4.38
C ARG A 300 -16.04 -22.61 4.96
N SER A 301 -16.06 -22.38 6.27
CA SER A 301 -15.02 -21.64 6.99
C SER A 301 -13.67 -22.33 6.86
N HIS A 302 -13.62 -23.65 7.06
CA HIS A 302 -12.40 -24.44 6.94
C HIS A 302 -11.81 -24.40 5.51
N ALA A 303 -12.64 -24.53 4.47
CA ALA A 303 -12.16 -24.42 3.09
C ALA A 303 -11.54 -23.03 2.80
N ARG A 304 -12.19 -21.96 3.27
CA ARG A 304 -11.69 -20.59 3.14
C ARG A 304 -10.39 -20.36 3.92
N GLN A 305 -10.31 -20.88 5.15
CA GLN A 305 -9.11 -20.81 5.98
C GLN A 305 -7.93 -21.54 5.34
N SER A 306 -8.16 -22.68 4.66
CA SER A 306 -7.10 -23.41 3.96
C SER A 306 -6.40 -22.56 2.90
N VAL A 307 -7.16 -21.83 2.08
CA VAL A 307 -6.62 -20.95 1.05
C VAL A 307 -5.87 -19.78 1.68
N LEU A 308 -6.48 -19.12 2.68
CA LEU A 308 -5.84 -18.02 3.41
C LEU A 308 -4.54 -18.44 4.12
N LEU A 309 -4.42 -19.71 4.51
CA LEU A 309 -3.21 -20.25 5.12
C LEU A 309 -2.06 -20.37 4.10
N GLU A 310 -2.36 -20.65 2.83
CA GLU A 310 -1.38 -20.60 1.74
C GLU A 310 -0.90 -19.16 1.50
N ASP A 311 -1.81 -18.20 1.51
CA ASP A 311 -1.46 -16.77 1.43
C ASP A 311 -0.60 -16.33 2.61
N ALA A 312 -0.94 -16.77 3.83
CA ALA A 312 -0.16 -16.51 5.03
C ALA A 312 1.27 -17.08 4.91
N ARG A 313 1.43 -18.32 4.45
CA ARG A 313 2.75 -18.92 4.18
C ARG A 313 3.54 -18.12 3.17
N ARG A 314 2.91 -17.71 2.07
CA ARG A 314 3.56 -16.90 1.03
C ARG A 314 4.07 -15.58 1.60
N VAL A 315 3.32 -14.94 2.50
CA VAL A 315 3.72 -13.69 3.13
C VAL A 315 4.84 -13.87 4.17
N VAL A 316 4.86 -14.98 4.91
CA VAL A 316 6.01 -15.31 5.80
C VAL A 316 7.27 -15.60 4.98
N GLN A 317 7.14 -16.39 3.90
CA GLN A 317 8.26 -16.64 2.98
C GLN A 317 8.78 -15.34 2.38
N TYR A 318 7.88 -14.44 1.97
CA TYR A 318 8.26 -13.12 1.48
C TYR A 318 9.06 -12.32 2.53
N ALA A 319 8.67 -12.35 3.81
CA ALA A 319 9.44 -11.69 4.86
C ALA A 319 10.85 -12.28 5.02
N GLU A 320 11.00 -13.60 4.90
CA GLU A 320 12.31 -14.27 4.89
C GLU A 320 13.14 -13.88 3.67
N ASP A 321 12.53 -13.90 2.48
CA ASP A 321 13.18 -13.54 1.23
C ASP A 321 13.73 -12.11 1.31
N ARG A 322 12.99 -11.18 1.93
CA ARG A 322 13.49 -9.82 2.16
C ARG A 322 14.73 -9.78 3.05
N MET A 323 14.78 -10.60 4.11
CA MET A 323 15.99 -10.70 4.95
C MET A 323 17.18 -11.24 4.17
N ARG A 324 16.97 -12.29 3.37
CA ARG A 324 17.99 -12.86 2.47
C ARG A 324 18.50 -11.86 1.43
N HIS A 325 17.72 -10.82 1.14
CA HIS A 325 18.08 -9.74 0.22
C HIS A 325 18.43 -8.42 0.93
N GLY A 326 18.80 -8.47 2.21
CA GLY A 326 19.43 -7.36 2.93
C GLY A 326 18.54 -6.60 3.91
N GLU A 327 17.29 -7.01 4.13
CA GLU A 327 16.49 -6.49 5.25
C GLU A 327 17.08 -6.97 6.59
N THR A 328 17.52 -6.04 7.43
CA THR A 328 18.11 -6.37 8.75
C THR A 328 17.10 -6.40 9.89
N ASN A 329 15.87 -5.94 9.65
CA ASN A 329 14.82 -5.94 10.66
C ASN A 329 14.11 -7.29 10.74
N VAL A 330 14.60 -8.14 11.64
CA VAL A 330 14.06 -9.49 11.90
C VAL A 330 12.68 -9.51 12.54
N LYS A 331 12.25 -8.42 13.21
CA LYS A 331 11.01 -8.39 14.00
C LYS A 331 9.78 -8.70 13.16
N GLY A 332 9.76 -8.19 11.93
CA GLY A 332 8.65 -8.43 11.00
C GLY A 332 8.53 -9.91 10.63
N TYR A 333 9.66 -10.55 10.30
CA TYR A 333 9.69 -11.98 9.99
C TYR A 333 9.28 -12.83 11.20
N GLU A 334 9.91 -12.62 12.36
CA GLU A 334 9.63 -13.38 13.57
C GLU A 334 8.16 -13.31 13.96
N PHE A 335 7.61 -12.10 13.93
CA PHE A 335 6.22 -11.88 14.27
C PHE A 335 5.27 -12.64 13.33
N LEU A 336 5.48 -12.55 12.02
CA LEU A 336 4.64 -13.25 11.04
C LEU A 336 4.79 -14.76 11.11
N ARG A 337 5.99 -15.27 11.39
CA ARG A 337 6.26 -16.70 11.61
C ARG A 337 5.50 -17.24 12.82
N MET A 338 5.50 -16.50 13.92
CA MET A 338 4.71 -16.86 15.11
C MET A 338 3.21 -16.88 14.81
N MET A 339 2.69 -15.88 14.07
CA MET A 339 1.28 -15.86 13.66
C MET A 339 0.92 -17.06 12.77
N LEU A 340 1.81 -17.46 11.87
CA LEU A 340 1.63 -18.63 11.01
C LEU A 340 1.52 -19.91 11.83
N VAL A 341 2.43 -20.15 12.77
CA VAL A 341 2.38 -21.34 13.64
C VAL A 341 1.08 -21.38 14.44
N GLN A 342 0.61 -20.25 14.96
CA GLN A 342 -0.69 -20.19 15.64
C GLN A 342 -1.86 -20.53 14.70
N ALA A 343 -1.86 -19.97 13.48
CA ALA A 343 -2.90 -20.22 12.50
C ALA A 343 -2.92 -21.69 12.06
N GLU A 344 -1.76 -22.28 11.78
CA GLU A 344 -1.62 -23.70 11.39
C GLU A 344 -2.00 -24.65 12.52
N GLY A 345 -1.57 -24.37 13.75
CA GLY A 345 -1.94 -25.17 14.92
C GLY A 345 -3.44 -25.14 15.21
N ARG A 346 -4.09 -23.97 15.03
CA ARG A 346 -5.55 -23.85 15.15
C ARG A 346 -6.28 -24.59 14.03
N PHE A 347 -5.81 -24.45 12.79
CA PHE A 347 -6.41 -25.11 11.63
C PHE A 347 -6.35 -26.64 11.72
N SER A 348 -5.21 -27.18 12.20
CA SER A 348 -5.03 -28.61 12.42
C SER A 348 -5.64 -29.14 13.73
N GLY A 349 -5.94 -28.26 14.69
CA GLY A 349 -6.41 -28.62 16.03
C GLY A 349 -5.31 -29.18 16.94
N LEU A 350 -4.03 -28.95 16.59
CA LEU A 350 -2.86 -29.56 17.24
C LEU A 350 -1.94 -28.56 17.95
N LEU A 351 -2.37 -27.31 18.15
CA LEU A 351 -1.54 -26.29 18.81
C LEU A 351 -1.23 -26.69 20.25
N THR A 352 0.06 -26.75 20.60
CA THR A 352 0.56 -27.01 21.95
C THR A 352 1.30 -25.80 22.53
N ASP A 353 1.38 -25.71 23.86
CA ASP A 353 2.06 -24.61 24.57
C ASP A 353 3.56 -24.49 24.22
N GLY A 354 4.18 -25.57 23.73
CA GLY A 354 5.59 -25.60 23.33
C GLY A 354 5.87 -25.09 21.91
N ASP A 355 4.86 -25.01 21.05
CA ASP A 355 5.05 -24.70 19.63
C ASP A 355 5.48 -23.24 19.39
N LEU A 356 4.96 -22.32 20.21
CA LEU A 356 5.27 -20.90 20.12
C LEU A 356 6.71 -20.58 20.55
N PRO A 357 7.18 -21.00 21.75
CA PRO A 357 8.58 -20.83 22.14
C PRO A 357 9.55 -21.51 21.18
N LYS A 358 9.22 -22.71 20.69
CA LYS A 358 10.03 -23.42 19.70
C LYS A 358 10.10 -22.64 18.39
N SER A 359 8.96 -22.15 17.89
CA SER A 359 8.90 -21.33 16.68
C SER A 359 9.75 -20.07 16.80
N LEU A 360 9.73 -19.40 17.96
CA LEU A 360 10.57 -18.23 18.20
C LEU A 360 12.07 -18.58 18.14
N ASN A 361 12.49 -19.67 18.78
CA ASN A 361 13.90 -20.07 18.75
C ASN A 361 14.35 -20.46 17.32
N ASP A 362 13.57 -21.29 16.62
CA ASP A 362 13.88 -21.70 15.24
C ASP A 362 13.92 -20.49 14.29
N GLY A 363 13.05 -19.49 14.51
CA GLY A 363 13.05 -18.24 13.76
C GLY A 363 14.31 -17.41 14.03
N LEU A 364 14.67 -17.22 15.29
CA LEU A 364 15.89 -16.50 15.69
C LEU A 364 17.16 -17.16 15.15
N ASP A 365 17.22 -18.49 15.14
CA ASP A 365 18.32 -19.25 14.54
C ASP A 365 18.38 -18.98 13.03
N THR A 366 17.23 -19.01 12.33
CA THR A 366 17.14 -18.67 10.90
C THR A 366 17.61 -17.23 10.64
N CYS A 367 17.22 -16.29 11.50
CA CYS A 367 17.66 -14.90 11.40
C CYS A 367 19.18 -14.76 11.59
N HIS A 368 19.77 -15.50 12.54
CA HIS A 368 21.21 -15.51 12.75
C HIS A 368 21.96 -16.15 11.57
N GLU A 369 21.40 -17.16 10.91
CA GLU A 369 22.03 -17.77 9.73
C GLU A 369 22.05 -16.84 8.51
N ILE A 370 21.05 -15.95 8.39
CA ILE A 370 20.89 -15.05 7.26
C ILE A 370 21.73 -13.76 7.41
N LEU A 371 21.81 -13.20 8.62
CA LEU A 371 22.43 -11.90 8.92
C LEU A 371 23.84 -12.06 9.49
#